data_AF-A0A9D6UA73-F1
#
_entry.id   AF-A0A9D6UA73-F1
#
_cell.length_a   1.000
_cell.length_b   1.000
_cell.length_c   1.000
_cell.angle_alpha   90.00
_cell.angle_beta   90.00
_cell.angle_gamma   90.00
#
_symmetry.space_group_name_H-M   'P 1'
#
loop_
_entity.id
_entity.type
_entity.pdbx_description
1 polymer ?
#
loop_
_entity_poly.entity_id
_entity_poly.type
_entity_poly.pdbx_seq_one_letter_code
_entity_poly.pdbx_strand_id
1 'polypeptide(L)'
;MKIIVFLSILFLFSSASCKNKKSATITSSPTTQQQTTPANPTTPPPADDSYRLVVSFYSTAGGIDPKAHNEFIKFLNAYPKKIAYTPTPWGREGEVDYCLKLSELSTRDQADFVKKINELLSNSKLVHITENAKCVNKH
;
A
#
# COMPACT_ATOMS: atom_id res chain seq x y z
N MET A 1 14.08 14.18 -64.67
CA MET A 1 15.03 13.09 -64.33
C MET A 1 15.07 12.96 -62.82
N LYS A 2 14.77 11.77 -62.31
CA LYS A 2 14.81 11.38 -60.89
C LYS A 2 16.26 11.22 -60.46
N ILE A 3 16.62 11.62 -59.25
CA ILE A 3 17.51 10.88 -58.34
C ILE A 3 17.03 11.16 -56.92
N ILE A 4 16.72 10.07 -56.23
CA ILE A 4 16.26 9.95 -54.86
C ILE A 4 17.51 9.62 -54.04
N VAL A 5 17.74 10.31 -52.92
CA VAL A 5 18.69 9.86 -51.89
C VAL A 5 17.98 9.93 -50.54
N PHE A 6 17.32 8.82 -50.19
CA PHE A 6 16.90 8.54 -48.82
C PHE A 6 18.11 7.97 -48.07
N LEU A 7 18.67 8.76 -47.15
CA LEU A 7 19.71 8.28 -46.24
C LEU A 7 19.03 7.72 -44.99
N SER A 8 18.80 6.40 -45.02
CA SER A 8 18.29 5.61 -43.91
C SER A 8 19.31 5.56 -42.77
N ILE A 9 18.97 6.17 -41.62
CA ILE A 9 19.74 6.02 -40.38
C ILE A 9 19.24 4.77 -39.64
N LEU A 10 20.17 3.83 -39.52
CA LEU A 10 20.06 2.50 -38.96
C LEU A 10 19.86 2.56 -37.43
N PHE A 11 18.70 2.12 -36.94
CA PHE A 11 18.47 1.86 -35.52
C PHE A 11 19.23 0.60 -35.08
N LEU A 12 20.24 0.76 -34.23
CA LEU A 12 20.89 -0.34 -33.53
C LEU A 12 20.09 -0.67 -32.27
N PHE A 13 19.27 -1.72 -32.35
CA PHE A 13 18.67 -2.39 -31.21
C PHE A 13 19.72 -3.24 -30.50
N SER A 14 20.13 -2.84 -29.29
CA SER A 14 20.91 -3.70 -28.38
C SER A 14 19.95 -4.53 -27.53
N SER A 15 19.71 -5.77 -27.93
CA SER A 15 19.06 -6.79 -27.11
C SER A 15 20.10 -7.46 -26.20
N ALA A 16 20.17 -7.00 -24.94
CA ALA A 16 20.90 -7.71 -23.90
C ALA A 16 20.09 -8.95 -23.46
N SER A 17 20.51 -10.12 -23.94
CA SER A 17 19.98 -11.42 -23.60
C SER A 17 20.59 -11.90 -22.27
N CYS A 18 19.85 -11.80 -21.17
CA CYS A 18 20.20 -12.45 -19.92
C CYS A 18 19.66 -13.88 -19.92
N LYS A 19 20.54 -14.85 -20.18
CA LYS A 19 20.26 -16.28 -20.04
C LYS A 19 21.24 -16.85 -19.02
N ASN A 20 20.82 -17.01 -17.76
CA ASN A 20 21.25 -18.19 -17.01
C ASN A 20 20.26 -18.60 -15.92
N LYS A 21 20.02 -19.92 -15.90
CA LYS A 21 19.18 -20.62 -14.95
C LYS A 21 20.00 -20.93 -13.69
N LYS A 22 19.45 -20.66 -12.52
CA LYS A 22 19.81 -21.37 -11.29
C LYS A 22 18.53 -21.78 -10.59
N SER A 23 18.26 -23.08 -10.59
CA SER A 23 17.36 -23.71 -9.63
C SER A 23 17.99 -23.56 -8.25
N ALA A 24 17.23 -23.03 -7.30
CA ALA A 24 17.49 -23.16 -5.88
C ALA A 24 16.16 -23.46 -5.19
N THR A 25 16.01 -24.74 -4.89
CA THR A 25 15.45 -25.30 -3.65
C THR A 25 14.28 -24.57 -3.01
N ILE A 26 13.11 -25.21 -3.14
CA ILE A 26 11.95 -25.04 -2.27
C ILE A 26 12.36 -25.46 -0.85
N THR A 27 12.71 -24.48 -0.01
CA THR A 27 12.69 -24.64 1.44
C THR A 27 11.43 -23.94 1.92
N SER A 28 10.39 -24.74 2.10
CA SER A 28 9.17 -24.38 2.80
C SER A 28 9.50 -24.02 4.25
N SER A 29 9.53 -22.73 4.55
CA SER A 29 9.32 -22.21 5.90
C SER A 29 7.84 -21.81 6.03
N PRO A 30 7.18 -22.12 7.15
CA PRO A 30 5.76 -21.85 7.31
C PRO A 30 5.56 -20.35 7.42
N THR A 31 4.96 -19.73 6.39
CA THR A 31 4.35 -18.41 6.53
C THR A 31 3.17 -18.58 7.47
N THR A 32 3.36 -18.23 8.73
CA THR A 32 2.29 -18.01 9.69
C THR A 32 1.35 -16.97 9.09
N GLN A 33 0.27 -17.44 8.49
CA GLN A 33 -0.92 -16.66 8.26
C GLN A 33 -1.44 -16.29 9.65
N GLN A 34 -1.12 -15.09 10.13
CA GLN A 34 -1.87 -14.50 11.23
C GLN A 34 -3.19 -13.99 10.67
N GLN A 35 -4.12 -14.92 10.55
CA GLN A 35 -5.54 -14.66 10.64
C GLN A 35 -5.81 -14.06 12.02
N THR A 36 -5.97 -12.74 12.09
CA THR A 36 -6.48 -12.09 13.29
C THR A 36 -8.00 -12.15 13.30
N THR A 37 -8.48 -12.94 14.24
CA THR A 37 -9.74 -12.90 14.97
C THR A 37 -10.35 -11.48 15.07
N PRO A 38 -11.70 -11.34 15.09
CA PRO A 38 -12.34 -10.05 15.34
C PRO A 38 -11.98 -9.55 16.75
N ALA A 39 -11.18 -8.49 16.84
CA ALA A 39 -10.79 -7.88 18.10
C ALA A 39 -11.84 -6.85 18.55
N ASN A 40 -12.19 -6.94 19.83
CA ASN A 40 -13.13 -6.10 20.56
C ASN A 40 -12.89 -4.58 20.36
N PRO A 41 -13.94 -3.76 20.20
CA PRO A 41 -13.81 -2.34 19.88
C PRO A 41 -13.62 -1.48 21.14
N THR A 42 -12.48 -1.52 21.84
CA THR A 42 -12.23 -0.57 22.96
C THR A 42 -10.76 -0.26 23.28
N THR A 43 -9.77 -1.02 22.81
CA THR A 43 -8.42 -0.85 23.36
C THR A 43 -7.63 0.27 22.66
N PRO A 44 -7.15 1.29 23.40
CA PRO A 44 -6.25 2.31 22.87
C PRO A 44 -4.88 1.72 22.44
N PRO A 45 -4.16 2.34 21.49
CA PRO A 45 -2.89 1.84 20.97
C PRO A 45 -1.80 1.74 22.08
N PRO A 46 -1.01 0.65 22.14
CA PRO A 46 0.07 0.50 23.13
C PRO A 46 1.42 1.08 22.65
N ALA A 47 2.09 1.85 23.50
CA ALA A 47 3.43 2.47 23.31
C ALA A 47 3.55 3.53 22.19
N ASP A 48 4.52 4.45 22.34
CA ASP A 48 4.70 5.71 21.56
C ASP A 48 4.77 5.54 20.02
N ASP A 49 5.12 4.33 19.56
CA ASP A 49 5.30 3.98 18.14
C ASP A 49 4.11 3.21 17.53
N SER A 50 3.04 2.96 18.29
CA SER A 50 1.84 2.34 17.74
C SER A 50 0.92 3.36 17.07
N TYR A 51 0.24 2.88 16.04
CA TYR A 51 -0.77 3.61 15.30
C TYR A 51 -2.11 2.94 15.51
N ARG A 52 -3.16 3.74 15.69
CA ARG A 52 -4.52 3.22 15.81
C ARG A 52 -4.93 2.47 14.55
N LEU A 53 -4.52 2.96 13.38
CA LEU A 53 -4.79 2.37 12.08
C LEU A 53 -3.57 2.49 11.16
N VAL A 54 -3.25 1.41 10.47
CA VAL A 54 -2.28 1.37 9.36
C VAL A 54 -3.02 0.86 8.13
N VAL A 55 -2.99 1.63 7.05
CA VAL A 55 -3.54 1.25 5.74
C VAL A 55 -2.37 1.13 4.77
N SER A 56 -2.10 -0.09 4.31
CA SER A 56 -0.98 -0.40 3.42
C SER A 56 -1.51 -0.77 2.04
N PHE A 57 -1.20 0.06 1.05
CA PHE A 57 -1.43 -0.25 -0.36
C PHE A 57 -0.21 -0.97 -0.91
N TYR A 58 -0.39 -2.18 -1.42
CA TYR A 58 0.69 -3.01 -1.94
C TYR A 58 0.44 -3.46 -3.38
N SER A 59 1.46 -4.01 -4.03
CA SER A 59 1.38 -4.50 -5.40
C SER A 59 1.81 -5.97 -5.51
N THR A 60 1.28 -6.66 -6.51
CA THR A 60 1.73 -7.98 -6.95
C THR A 60 2.13 -7.96 -8.43
N ALA A 61 3.08 -7.07 -8.78
CA ALA A 61 3.63 -6.86 -10.14
C ALA A 61 2.72 -6.12 -11.15
N GLY A 62 1.81 -5.28 -10.66
CA GLY A 62 0.88 -4.52 -11.52
C GLY A 62 0.56 -3.10 -11.03
N GLY A 63 1.22 -2.65 -9.96
CA GLY A 63 0.84 -1.45 -9.21
C GLY A 63 -0.21 -1.74 -8.14
N ILE A 64 -0.45 -0.71 -7.33
CA ILE A 64 -1.53 -0.69 -6.34
C ILE A 64 -2.91 -0.64 -7.01
N ASP A 65 -3.98 -0.79 -6.24
CA ASP A 65 -5.34 -0.46 -6.70
C ASP A 65 -5.54 1.07 -6.69
N PRO A 66 -5.51 1.76 -7.86
CA PRO A 66 -5.60 3.21 -7.90
C PRO A 66 -7.00 3.71 -7.54
N LYS A 67 -8.05 2.90 -7.72
CA LYS A 67 -9.41 3.29 -7.38
C LYS A 67 -9.58 3.34 -5.87
N ALA A 68 -9.19 2.27 -5.18
CA ALA A 68 -9.24 2.20 -3.73
C ALA A 68 -8.37 3.29 -3.07
N HIS A 69 -7.19 3.54 -3.63
CA HIS A 69 -6.29 4.60 -3.16
C HIS A 69 -6.92 5.99 -3.28
N ASN A 70 -7.49 6.32 -4.44
CA ASN A 70 -8.16 7.60 -4.65
C ASN A 70 -9.40 7.77 -3.76
N GLU A 71 -10.19 6.72 -3.56
CA GLU A 71 -11.34 6.73 -2.66
C GLU A 71 -10.91 6.97 -1.19
N PHE A 72 -9.83 6.32 -0.77
CA PHE A 72 -9.23 6.53 0.55
C PHE A 72 -8.77 7.98 0.75
N ILE A 73 -8.00 8.54 -0.20
CA ILE A 73 -7.54 9.93 -0.12
C ILE A 73 -8.71 10.91 -0.13
N LYS A 74 -9.71 10.66 -0.97
CA LYS A 74 -10.94 11.46 -0.99
C LYS A 74 -11.66 11.42 0.35
N PHE A 75 -11.75 10.26 0.98
CA PHE A 75 -12.34 10.10 2.31
C PHE A 75 -11.56 10.90 3.38
N LEU A 76 -10.22 10.81 3.40
CA LEU A 76 -9.39 11.58 4.34
C LEU A 76 -9.57 13.09 4.17
N ASN A 77 -9.61 13.57 2.91
CA ASN A 77 -9.78 14.99 2.61
C ASN A 77 -11.18 15.51 2.92
N ALA A 78 -12.20 14.68 2.79
CA ALA A 78 -13.59 15.04 3.07
C ALA A 78 -13.97 14.84 4.54
N TYR A 79 -13.10 14.24 5.37
CA TYR A 79 -13.42 13.97 6.76
C TYR A 79 -13.57 15.29 7.54
N PRO A 80 -14.62 15.46 8.36
CA PRO A 80 -14.91 16.75 9.02
C PRO A 80 -13.78 17.27 9.92
N LYS A 81 -13.01 16.35 10.52
CA LYS A 81 -11.80 16.66 11.28
C LYS A 81 -10.58 16.37 10.42
N LYS A 82 -9.61 17.28 10.41
CA LYS A 82 -8.36 17.06 9.68
C LYS A 82 -7.56 15.95 10.36
N ILE A 83 -7.48 14.80 9.68
CA ILE A 83 -6.76 13.64 10.19
C ILE A 83 -5.27 13.80 9.94
N ALA A 84 -4.45 13.58 10.96
CA ALA A 84 -3.00 13.62 10.82
C ALA A 84 -2.47 12.29 10.27
N TYR A 85 -1.80 12.34 9.13
CA TYR A 85 -1.13 11.19 8.53
C TYR A 85 0.07 11.64 7.70
N THR A 86 1.02 10.73 7.50
CA THR A 86 2.15 10.91 6.58
C THR A 86 2.17 9.71 5.65
N PRO A 87 2.11 9.91 4.32
CA PRO A 87 2.31 8.82 3.38
C PRO A 87 3.75 8.33 3.47
N THR A 88 3.95 7.02 3.53
CA THR A 88 5.25 6.37 3.63
C THR A 88 5.43 5.42 2.45
N PRO A 89 5.96 5.91 1.32
CA PRO A 89 6.23 5.08 0.14
C PRO A 89 7.33 4.06 0.44
N TRP A 90 7.16 2.82 0.00
CA TRP A 90 8.13 1.74 0.26
C TRP A 90 8.44 0.86 -0.96
N GLY A 91 7.66 0.97 -2.04
CA GLY A 91 7.88 0.23 -3.28
C GLY A 91 8.01 1.12 -4.50
N ARG A 92 8.22 0.50 -5.67
CA ARG A 92 8.43 1.20 -6.95
C ARG A 92 7.16 1.32 -7.79
N GLU A 93 6.10 0.61 -7.44
CA GLU A 93 4.84 0.51 -8.19
C GLU A 93 3.71 1.31 -7.51
N GLY A 94 4.08 2.20 -6.58
CA GLY A 94 3.15 3.06 -5.84
C GLY A 94 2.78 2.55 -4.46
N GLU A 95 3.46 1.51 -3.96
CA GLU A 95 3.21 0.96 -2.64
C GLU A 95 3.51 1.98 -1.54
N VAL A 96 2.54 2.14 -0.65
CA VAL A 96 2.54 3.22 0.33
C VAL A 96 1.75 2.80 1.57
N ASP A 97 2.29 3.15 2.73
CA ASP A 97 1.61 3.04 4.00
C ASP A 97 1.06 4.40 4.45
N TYR A 98 -0.14 4.37 5.03
CA TYR A 98 -0.73 5.48 5.75
C TYR A 98 -0.89 5.09 7.21
N CYS A 99 -0.15 5.78 8.07
CA CYS A 99 -0.08 5.46 9.49
C CYS A 99 -0.78 6.55 10.29
N LEU A 100 -1.93 6.20 10.88
CA LEU A 100 -2.86 7.14 11.49
C LEU A 100 -2.95 6.90 13.00
N LYS A 101 -2.52 7.90 13.78
CA LYS A 101 -2.67 7.88 15.25
C LYS A 101 -4.10 8.17 15.70
N LEU A 102 -4.84 8.97 14.92
CA LEU A 102 -6.20 9.42 15.19
C LEU A 102 -6.37 10.11 16.56
N SER A 103 -5.30 10.75 17.07
CA SER A 103 -5.28 11.40 18.39
C SER A 103 -6.24 12.61 18.49
N GLU A 104 -6.64 13.14 17.34
CA GLU A 104 -7.62 14.21 17.15
C GLU A 104 -9.10 13.74 17.28
N LEU A 105 -9.31 12.43 17.36
CA LEU A 105 -10.62 11.79 17.45
C LEU A 105 -10.85 11.22 18.86
N SER A 106 -12.10 11.29 19.34
CA SER A 106 -12.50 10.55 20.54
C SER A 106 -12.43 9.04 20.28
N THR A 107 -12.33 8.20 21.32
CA THR A 107 -12.28 6.74 21.15
C THR A 107 -13.45 6.20 20.32
N ARG A 108 -14.65 6.78 20.50
CA ARG A 108 -15.83 6.43 19.70
C ARG A 108 -15.65 6.84 18.24
N ASP A 109 -15.23 8.08 17.98
CA ASP A 109 -14.99 8.57 16.62
C ASP A 109 -13.86 7.78 15.92
N GLN A 110 -12.86 7.30 16.66
CA GLN A 110 -11.81 6.44 16.13
C GLN A 110 -12.40 5.10 15.66
N ALA A 111 -13.25 4.47 16.47
CA ALA A 111 -13.89 3.22 16.07
C ALA A 111 -14.79 3.41 14.84
N ASP A 112 -15.58 4.50 14.81
CA ASP A 112 -16.41 4.84 13.65
C ASP A 112 -15.58 5.15 12.40
N PHE A 113 -14.45 5.83 12.56
CA PHE A 113 -13.50 6.10 11.48
C PHE A 113 -12.93 4.79 10.90
N VAL A 114 -12.42 3.91 11.76
CA VAL A 114 -11.84 2.63 11.36
C VAL A 114 -12.88 1.75 10.66
N LYS A 115 -14.12 1.71 11.17
CA LYS A 115 -15.22 0.99 10.52
C LYS A 115 -15.47 1.50 9.10
N LYS A 116 -15.56 2.83 8.91
CA LYS A 116 -15.76 3.43 7.58
C LYS A 116 -14.63 3.11 6.60
N ILE A 117 -13.38 3.12 7.06
CA ILE A 117 -12.23 2.74 6.22
C ILE A 117 -12.31 1.26 5.81
N ASN A 118 -12.64 0.36 6.74
CA ASN A 118 -12.82 -1.06 6.43
C ASN A 118 -13.93 -1.28 5.40
N GLU A 119 -15.07 -0.60 5.55
CA GLU A 119 -16.18 -0.67 4.60
C GLU A 119 -15.77 -0.12 3.23
N LEU A 120 -15.13 1.05 3.19
CA LEU A 120 -14.66 1.72 1.96
C LEU A 120 -13.71 0.85 1.15
N LEU A 121 -12.78 0.16 1.82
CA LEU A 121 -11.70 -0.58 1.17
C LEU A 121 -11.95 -2.09 1.09
N SER A 122 -13.11 -2.56 1.56
CA SER A 122 -13.49 -3.98 1.63
C SER A 122 -13.39 -4.75 0.30
N ASN A 123 -13.55 -4.05 -0.83
CA ASN A 123 -13.52 -4.66 -2.16
C ASN A 123 -12.11 -4.76 -2.76
N SER A 124 -11.12 -4.09 -2.17
CA SER A 124 -9.75 -4.12 -2.70
C SER A 124 -8.98 -5.30 -2.13
N LYS A 125 -8.37 -6.09 -3.02
CA LYS A 125 -7.47 -7.19 -2.63
C LYS A 125 -6.02 -6.73 -2.47
N LEU A 126 -5.72 -5.45 -2.72
CA LEU A 126 -4.37 -4.88 -2.73
C LEU A 126 -4.19 -3.86 -1.59
N VAL A 127 -4.95 -4.06 -0.51
CA VAL A 127 -4.92 -3.22 0.69
C VAL A 127 -4.88 -4.12 1.93
N HIS A 128 -3.96 -3.84 2.83
CA HIS A 128 -3.98 -4.38 4.19
C HIS A 128 -4.35 -3.28 5.19
N ILE A 129 -5.32 -3.58 6.05
CA ILE A 129 -5.74 -2.72 7.15
C ILE A 129 -5.35 -3.40 8.45
N THR A 130 -4.50 -2.75 9.25
CA THR A 130 -4.07 -3.27 10.55
C THR A 130 -4.38 -2.24 11.64
N GLU A 131 -4.96 -2.70 12.74
CA GLU A 131 -5.27 -1.86 13.90
C GLU A 131 -4.21 -2.03 14.99
N ASN A 132 -3.93 -0.95 15.73
CA ASN A 132 -3.06 -0.95 16.91
C ASN A 132 -1.67 -1.57 16.65
N ALA A 133 -1.09 -1.25 15.50
CA ALA A 133 0.17 -1.81 15.02
C ALA A 133 1.24 -0.74 14.79
N LYS A 134 2.50 -1.19 14.71
CA LYS A 134 3.60 -0.34 14.27
C LYS A 134 3.51 -0.08 12.77
N CYS A 135 3.95 1.10 12.35
CA CYS A 135 4.11 1.44 10.95
C CYS A 135 5.44 0.87 10.44
N VAL A 136 5.41 -0.31 9.82
CA VAL A 136 6.62 -1.11 9.51
C VAL A 136 7.55 -0.38 8.55
N ASN A 137 7.01 0.34 7.58
CA ASN A 137 7.79 0.98 6.53
C ASN A 137 8.20 2.42 6.85
N LYS A 138 7.90 2.92 8.06
CA LYS A 138 8.29 4.27 8.48
C LYS A 138 9.77 4.28 8.88
N HIS A 139 10.54 5.13 8.20
CA HIS A 139 11.97 5.36 8.44
C HIS A 139 12.22 6.73 9.08
#